data_AF-A0A800DST7-F1
#
_entry.id   AF-A0A800DST7-F1
#
_cell.length_a   1.000
_cell.length_b   1.000
_cell.length_c   1.000
_cell.angle_alpha   90.00
_cell.angle_beta   90.00
_cell.angle_gamma   90.00
#
_symmetry.space_group_name_H-M   'P 1'
#
loop_
_entity.id
_entity.type
_entity.pdbx_description
1 polymer ?
#
loop_
_entity_poly.entity_id
_entity_poly.type
_entity_poly.pdbx_seq_one_letter_code
_entity_poly.pdbx_strand_id
1 'polypeptide(L)'
;GFDHNFQSFRIVTKLEKRYKNFDGLNLTFATLEGILKHSYPYKKPFLNSWYDEFFELDKHPSLEAIIVDRSDEIAYISHDIDDGIKYGLIDFKTLKDSDLVLEIIDEVKKDGLNEDDKLFRYRFSSLLIAKLVLSLISCSKKNGIDNSKILCKTIPATNPIPINYNKDLNRKIKELKKILYENLYTHPNILRKMYSGKTCIKNLFDAFVNEPKLMPNEFYKRSKEEKVYRVVADFIAGMSDRYAMKIYHEIYGITL
;
A
#
# COMPACT_ATOMS: atom_id res chain seq x y z
N GLY A 1 11.63 -7.87 -12.43
CA GLY A 1 10.41 -7.80 -11.61
C GLY A 1 9.96 -6.37 -11.42
N PHE A 2 8.78 -6.20 -10.83
CA PHE A 2 8.17 -4.92 -10.46
C PHE A 2 7.87 -4.93 -8.97
N ASP A 3 8.15 -3.82 -8.30
CA ASP A 3 7.90 -3.60 -6.86
C ASP A 3 7.39 -2.16 -6.73
N HIS A 4 6.24 -1.99 -6.09
CA HIS A 4 5.55 -0.69 -6.06
C HIS A 4 6.31 0.34 -5.22
N ASN A 5 6.92 -0.05 -4.09
CA ASN A 5 7.72 0.85 -3.26
C ASN A 5 8.95 1.35 -4.04
N PHE A 6 9.62 0.44 -4.74
CA PHE A 6 10.74 0.81 -5.60
C PHE A 6 10.29 1.65 -6.81
N GLN A 7 9.09 1.41 -7.36
CA GLN A 7 8.56 2.26 -8.41
C GLN A 7 8.27 3.68 -7.92
N SER A 8 7.67 3.84 -6.74
CA SER A 8 7.47 5.15 -6.09
C SER A 8 8.80 5.86 -5.86
N PHE A 9 9.82 5.14 -5.40
CA PHE A 9 11.18 5.67 -5.28
C PHE A 9 11.72 6.16 -6.63
N ARG A 10 11.61 5.34 -7.68
CA ARG A 10 12.04 5.71 -9.04
C ARG A 10 11.30 6.93 -9.59
N ILE A 11 10.01 7.07 -9.31
CA ILE A 11 9.22 8.22 -9.74
C ILE A 11 9.88 9.51 -9.22
N VAL A 12 10.11 9.56 -7.90
CA VAL A 12 10.64 10.76 -7.24
C VAL A 12 12.14 10.98 -7.44
N THR A 13 12.91 9.97 -7.87
CA THR A 13 14.36 10.12 -8.10
C THR A 13 14.78 10.14 -9.57
N LYS A 14 13.92 9.72 -10.51
CA LYS A 14 14.30 9.56 -11.92
C LYS A 14 13.22 9.96 -12.92
N LEU A 15 11.94 9.62 -12.69
CA LEU A 15 10.92 9.76 -13.74
C LEU A 15 10.30 11.15 -13.81
N GLU A 16 10.09 11.80 -12.66
CA GLU A 16 9.59 13.18 -12.64
C GLU A 16 10.65 14.13 -13.19
N LYS A 17 10.27 14.98 -14.14
CA LYS A 17 11.15 15.97 -14.78
C LYS A 17 10.61 17.37 -14.58
N ARG A 18 10.75 17.88 -13.35
CA ARG A 18 10.22 19.19 -12.93
C ARG A 18 11.30 20.27 -12.83
N TYR A 19 12.57 19.88 -12.88
CA TYR A 19 13.71 20.78 -12.75
C TYR A 19 14.64 20.64 -13.96
N LYS A 20 15.24 21.76 -14.39
CA LYS A 20 16.06 21.81 -15.61
C LYS A 20 17.36 21.01 -15.50
N ASN A 21 17.95 20.97 -14.31
CA ASN A 21 19.34 20.53 -14.12
C ASN A 21 19.48 19.08 -13.63
N PHE A 22 18.38 18.44 -13.21
CA PHE A 22 18.40 17.08 -12.69
C PHE A 22 17.02 16.43 -12.85
N ASP A 23 17.03 15.10 -12.93
CA ASP A 23 15.82 14.26 -12.89
C ASP A 23 15.35 14.03 -11.45
N GLY A 24 14.07 13.71 -11.28
CA GLY A 24 13.42 13.53 -9.98
C GLY A 24 13.05 14.84 -9.29
N LEU A 25 12.78 14.74 -8.00
CA LEU A 25 12.28 15.81 -7.15
C LEU A 25 13.29 16.28 -6.09
N ASN A 26 14.49 15.67 -6.06
CA ASN A 26 15.55 15.98 -5.10
C ASN A 26 15.05 16.03 -3.64
N LEU A 27 14.28 14.99 -3.26
CA LEU A 27 13.73 14.88 -1.91
C LEU A 27 14.82 14.60 -0.88
N THR A 28 14.52 14.92 0.38
CA THR A 28 15.45 14.64 1.49
C THR A 28 15.67 13.15 1.68
N PHE A 29 16.82 12.82 2.28
CA PHE A 29 17.19 11.44 2.57
C PHE A 29 16.12 10.68 3.36
N ALA A 30 15.56 11.28 4.42
CA ALA A 30 14.55 10.65 5.27
C ALA A 30 13.27 10.29 4.49
N THR A 31 12.84 11.17 3.58
CA THR A 31 11.69 10.89 2.70
C THR A 31 11.99 9.74 1.75
N LEU A 32 13.16 9.73 1.12
CA LEU A 32 13.57 8.68 0.20
C LEU A 32 13.73 7.31 0.90
N GLU A 33 14.31 7.30 2.11
CA GLU A 33 14.43 6.10 2.93
C GLU A 33 13.04 5.55 3.28
N GLY A 34 12.12 6.40 3.74
CA GLY A 34 10.78 5.99 4.12
C GLY A 34 10.01 5.34 2.96
N ILE A 35 10.16 5.87 1.74
CA ILE A 35 9.55 5.28 0.54
C ILE A 35 10.21 3.92 0.20
N LEU A 36 11.55 3.86 0.20
CA LEU A 36 12.27 2.65 -0.20
C LEU A 36 12.06 1.49 0.79
N LYS A 37 12.07 1.80 2.09
CA LYS A 37 11.97 0.84 3.20
C LYS A 37 10.55 0.72 3.75
N HIS A 38 9.52 1.07 2.98
CA HIS A 38 8.15 1.07 3.47
C HIS A 38 7.68 -0.32 3.96
N SER A 39 8.11 -1.41 3.30
CA SER A 39 7.68 -2.77 3.65
C SER A 39 8.86 -3.73 3.87
N TYR A 40 8.87 -4.39 5.05
CA TYR A 40 9.84 -5.43 5.38
C TYR A 40 9.64 -6.70 4.52
N PRO A 41 10.69 -7.45 4.15
CA PRO A 41 12.12 -7.14 4.33
C PRO A 41 12.57 -6.01 3.41
N TYR A 42 13.43 -5.11 3.90
CA TYR A 42 13.88 -3.93 3.13
C TYR A 42 14.90 -4.30 2.05
N LYS A 43 15.79 -5.25 2.33
CA LYS A 43 16.70 -5.80 1.34
C LYS A 43 15.93 -6.65 0.34
N LYS A 44 15.95 -6.24 -0.93
CA LYS A 44 15.30 -6.96 -2.04
C LYS A 44 16.37 -7.51 -3.00
N PRO A 45 16.16 -8.69 -3.61
CA PRO A 45 17.16 -9.30 -4.50
C PRO A 45 17.52 -8.47 -5.74
N PHE A 46 16.65 -7.55 -6.16
CA PHE A 46 16.85 -6.73 -7.36
C PHE A 46 17.57 -5.40 -7.08
N LEU A 47 17.82 -5.05 -5.81
CA LEU A 47 18.57 -3.85 -5.45
C LEU A 47 20.07 -4.14 -5.56
N ASN A 48 20.82 -3.24 -6.19
CA ASN A 48 22.28 -3.33 -6.25
C ASN A 48 22.93 -2.90 -4.92
N SER A 49 24.25 -3.11 -4.78
CA SER A 49 24.98 -2.83 -3.53
C SER A 49 24.91 -1.37 -3.09
N TRP A 50 24.81 -0.43 -4.05
CA TRP A 50 24.71 1.00 -3.74
C TRP A 50 23.51 1.33 -2.84
N TYR A 51 22.35 0.66 -3.03
CA TYR A 51 21.20 0.88 -2.15
C TYR A 51 21.46 0.37 -0.73
N ASP A 52 22.18 -0.73 -0.59
CA ASP A 52 22.52 -1.30 0.72
C ASP A 52 23.52 -0.38 1.45
N GLU A 53 24.56 0.08 0.75
CA GLU A 53 25.54 1.02 1.28
C GLU A 53 24.92 2.37 1.65
N PHE A 54 24.04 2.91 0.79
CA PHE A 54 23.48 4.24 0.97
C PHE A 54 22.29 4.26 1.94
N PHE A 55 21.45 3.22 1.97
CA PHE A 55 20.27 3.19 2.82
C PHE A 55 20.40 2.26 4.03
N GLU A 56 21.42 1.39 4.15
CA GLU A 56 21.58 0.43 5.26
C GLU A 56 20.31 -0.43 5.41
N LEU A 57 20.06 -1.30 4.43
CA LEU A 57 18.81 -2.07 4.31
C LEU A 57 18.66 -3.17 5.36
N ASP A 58 19.71 -3.41 6.15
CA ASP A 58 19.73 -4.24 7.35
C ASP A 58 19.23 -3.50 8.60
N LYS A 59 18.82 -2.23 8.47
CA LYS A 59 18.25 -1.41 9.54
C LYS A 59 16.86 -0.89 9.21
N HIS A 60 16.02 -0.77 10.23
CA HIS A 60 14.71 -0.13 10.13
C HIS A 60 14.84 1.32 9.62
N PRO A 61 13.81 1.82 8.90
CA PRO A 61 13.75 3.23 8.54
C PRO A 61 13.48 4.10 9.77
N SER A 62 13.41 5.42 9.56
CA SER A 62 12.99 6.35 10.61
C SER A 62 11.65 5.96 11.26
N LEU A 63 11.43 6.42 12.50
CA LEU A 63 10.18 6.17 13.22
C LEU A 63 8.97 6.73 12.46
N GLU A 64 9.10 7.87 11.78
CA GLU A 64 8.05 8.46 10.96
C GLU A 64 7.65 7.55 9.80
N ALA A 65 8.62 6.93 9.12
CA ALA A 65 8.32 5.97 8.05
C ALA A 65 7.57 4.74 8.59
N ILE A 66 7.95 4.26 9.78
CA ILE A 66 7.23 3.15 10.45
C ILE A 66 5.81 3.61 10.82
N ILE A 67 5.63 4.82 11.34
CA ILE A 67 4.30 5.37 11.65
C ILE A 67 3.45 5.45 10.40
N VAL A 68 4.01 5.87 9.25
CA VAL A 68 3.29 5.92 7.97
C VAL A 68 2.81 4.52 7.56
N ASP A 69 3.68 3.51 7.60
CA ASP A 69 3.30 2.12 7.30
C ASP A 69 2.22 1.58 8.27
N ARG A 70 2.33 1.87 9.58
CA ARG A 70 1.29 1.52 10.56
C ARG A 70 -0.03 2.27 10.31
N SER A 71 0.05 3.52 9.87
CA SER A 71 -1.13 4.35 9.59
C SER A 71 -1.85 3.86 8.33
N ASP A 72 -1.09 3.45 7.32
CA ASP A 72 -1.62 2.82 6.11
C ASP A 72 -2.36 1.52 6.43
N GLU A 73 -1.79 0.67 7.30
CA GLU A 73 -2.45 -0.55 7.77
C GLU A 73 -3.79 -0.26 8.48
N ILE A 74 -3.86 0.77 9.32
CA ILE A 74 -5.10 1.19 10.01
C ILE A 74 -6.14 1.69 9.01
N ALA A 75 -5.72 2.58 8.09
CA ALA A 75 -6.59 3.15 7.07
C ALA A 75 -7.16 2.04 6.17
N TYR A 76 -6.32 1.13 5.71
CA TYR A 76 -6.71 0.03 4.84
C TYR A 76 -7.77 -0.88 5.48
N ILE A 77 -7.52 -1.38 6.70
CA ILE A 77 -8.47 -2.26 7.40
C ILE A 77 -9.82 -1.56 7.60
N SER A 78 -9.80 -0.31 8.07
CA SER A 78 -11.03 0.42 8.39
C SER A 78 -11.84 0.81 7.14
N HIS A 79 -11.18 1.31 6.10
CA HIS A 79 -11.85 1.68 4.85
C HIS A 79 -12.38 0.48 4.09
N ASP A 80 -11.63 -0.63 4.04
CA ASP A 80 -12.09 -1.85 3.38
C ASP A 80 -13.32 -2.45 4.05
N ILE A 81 -13.40 -2.40 5.39
CA ILE A 81 -14.61 -2.78 6.12
C ILE A 81 -15.76 -1.83 5.77
N ASP A 82 -15.53 -0.52 5.82
CA ASP A 82 -16.58 0.48 5.56
C ASP A 82 -17.16 0.33 4.14
N ASP A 83 -16.30 0.21 3.14
CA ASP A 83 -16.68 0.02 1.73
C ASP A 83 -17.26 -1.37 1.49
N GLY A 84 -16.69 -2.42 2.09
CA GLY A 84 -17.21 -3.78 2.02
C GLY A 84 -18.67 -3.86 2.46
N ILE A 85 -19.00 -3.20 3.57
CA ILE A 85 -20.39 -3.09 4.07
C ILE A 85 -21.23 -2.17 3.18
N LYS A 86 -20.69 -1.01 2.77
CA LYS A 86 -21.39 -0.03 1.93
C LYS A 86 -21.91 -0.62 0.63
N TYR A 87 -21.07 -1.44 -0.02
CA TYR A 87 -21.36 -2.05 -1.31
C TYR A 87 -21.99 -3.44 -1.18
N GLY A 88 -22.34 -3.87 0.05
CA GLY A 88 -23.01 -5.15 0.30
C GLY A 88 -22.15 -6.37 -0.07
N LEU A 89 -20.82 -6.25 0.01
CA LEU A 89 -19.88 -7.35 -0.22
C LEU A 89 -19.73 -8.23 1.01
N ILE A 90 -19.83 -7.63 2.20
CA ILE A 90 -19.82 -8.27 3.51
C ILE A 90 -20.81 -7.57 4.44
N ASP A 91 -21.14 -8.19 5.56
CA ASP A 91 -22.00 -7.62 6.60
C ASP A 91 -21.39 -7.78 8.01
N PHE A 92 -22.01 -7.14 9.01
CA PHE A 92 -21.55 -7.27 10.39
C PHE A 92 -21.69 -8.69 10.94
N LYS A 93 -22.58 -9.53 10.37
CA LYS A 93 -22.69 -10.95 10.79
C LYS A 93 -21.41 -11.71 10.45
N THR A 94 -20.89 -11.48 9.25
CA THR A 94 -19.62 -12.05 8.76
C THR A 94 -18.44 -11.58 9.63
N LEU A 95 -18.44 -10.32 10.06
CA LEU A 95 -17.33 -9.74 10.82
C LEU A 95 -17.33 -10.14 12.30
N LYS A 96 -18.45 -10.62 12.86
CA LYS A 96 -18.58 -11.02 14.26
C LYS A 96 -17.72 -12.21 14.66
N ASP A 97 -17.16 -12.93 13.70
CA ASP A 97 -16.15 -13.97 13.96
C ASP A 97 -14.82 -13.39 14.44
N SER A 98 -14.64 -12.06 14.39
CA SER A 98 -13.46 -11.37 14.90
C SER A 98 -13.67 -10.85 16.33
N ASP A 99 -12.81 -11.28 17.26
CA ASP A 99 -12.78 -10.75 18.64
C ASP A 99 -12.73 -9.21 18.68
N LEU A 100 -11.90 -8.60 17.82
CA LEU A 100 -11.74 -7.14 17.76
C LEU A 100 -13.03 -6.46 17.30
N VAL A 101 -13.73 -7.04 16.32
CA VAL A 101 -15.00 -6.50 15.84
C VAL A 101 -16.06 -6.57 16.93
N LEU A 102 -16.15 -7.68 17.66
CA LEU A 102 -17.10 -7.82 18.77
C LEU A 102 -16.87 -6.76 19.84
N GLU A 103 -15.62 -6.52 20.23
CA GLU A 103 -15.28 -5.46 21.19
C GLU A 103 -15.72 -4.07 20.70
N ILE A 104 -15.50 -3.74 19.43
CA ILE A 104 -15.93 -2.47 18.87
C ILE A 104 -17.45 -2.38 18.79
N ILE A 105 -18.15 -3.46 18.40
CA ILE A 105 -19.62 -3.51 18.38
C ILE A 105 -20.18 -3.24 19.78
N ASP A 106 -19.59 -3.84 20.82
CA ASP A 106 -20.02 -3.61 22.20
C ASP A 106 -19.74 -2.17 22.66
N GLU A 107 -18.67 -1.54 22.18
CA GLU A 107 -18.42 -0.11 22.39
C GLU A 107 -19.46 0.77 21.66
N VAL A 108 -19.82 0.45 20.42
CA VAL A 108 -20.87 1.16 19.67
C VAL A 108 -22.22 1.05 20.38
N LYS A 109 -22.57 -0.14 20.90
CA LYS A 109 -23.82 -0.37 21.63
C LYS A 109 -23.93 0.42 22.93
N LYS A 110 -22.80 0.75 23.59
CA LYS A 110 -22.79 1.63 24.77
C LYS A 110 -23.22 3.06 24.44
N ASP A 111 -23.08 3.48 23.19
CA ASP A 111 -23.61 4.76 22.70
C ASP A 111 -25.12 4.71 22.37
N GLY A 112 -25.79 3.58 22.64
CA GLY A 112 -27.22 3.38 22.38
C GLY A 112 -27.59 3.06 20.94
N LEU A 113 -26.60 2.75 20.10
CA LEU A 113 -26.79 2.41 18.68
C LEU A 113 -26.96 0.90 18.46
N ASN A 114 -27.88 0.54 17.56
CA ASN A 114 -28.13 -0.80 17.06
C ASN A 114 -27.61 -0.97 15.64
N GLU A 115 -27.38 -2.21 15.20
CA GLU A 115 -26.82 -2.51 13.87
C GLU A 115 -27.66 -1.99 12.70
N ASP A 116 -28.96 -1.82 12.90
CA ASP A 116 -29.88 -1.26 11.89
C ASP A 116 -29.82 0.28 11.78
N ASP A 117 -29.16 0.94 12.74
CA ASP A 117 -29.01 2.39 12.71
C ASP A 117 -28.05 2.82 11.60
N LYS A 118 -28.45 3.81 10.81
CA LYS A 118 -27.59 4.40 9.76
C LYS A 118 -26.23 4.89 10.28
N LEU A 119 -26.18 5.29 11.55
CA LEU A 119 -24.98 5.78 12.23
C LEU A 119 -24.05 4.65 12.71
N PHE A 120 -24.56 3.41 12.83
CA PHE A 120 -23.81 2.30 13.43
C PHE A 120 -22.49 2.05 12.70
N ARG A 121 -22.53 1.93 11.37
CA ARG A 121 -21.34 1.71 10.54
C ARG A 121 -20.30 2.82 10.71
N TYR A 122 -20.71 4.08 10.67
CA TYR A 122 -19.79 5.21 10.84
C TYR A 122 -19.17 5.24 12.23
N ARG A 123 -19.98 4.94 13.27
CA ARG A 123 -19.50 4.90 14.64
C ARG A 123 -18.55 3.74 14.87
N PHE A 124 -18.86 2.57 14.32
CA PHE A 124 -17.98 1.41 14.30
C PHE A 124 -16.62 1.74 13.68
N SER A 125 -16.60 2.30 12.46
CA SER A 125 -15.35 2.66 11.77
C SER A 125 -14.53 3.67 12.57
N SER A 126 -15.18 4.68 13.15
CA SER A 126 -14.52 5.69 13.99
C SER A 126 -13.91 5.08 15.26
N LEU A 127 -14.63 4.20 15.96
CA LEU A 127 -14.14 3.54 17.18
C LEU A 127 -13.02 2.54 16.88
N LEU A 128 -13.11 1.79 15.77
CA LEU A 128 -12.04 0.91 15.33
C LEU A 128 -10.74 1.70 15.08
N ILE A 129 -10.81 2.78 14.31
CA ILE A 129 -9.65 3.66 14.06
C ILE A 129 -9.10 4.20 15.39
N ALA A 130 -9.97 4.73 16.25
CA ALA A 130 -9.57 5.28 17.54
C ALA A 130 -8.86 4.24 18.40
N LYS A 131 -9.40 3.01 18.50
CA LYS A 131 -8.81 1.92 19.27
C LYS A 131 -7.43 1.54 18.76
N LEU A 132 -7.28 1.40 17.45
CA LEU A 132 -5.99 1.06 16.83
C LEU A 132 -4.97 2.18 17.05
N VAL A 133 -5.31 3.44 16.77
CA VAL A 133 -4.41 4.58 16.95
C VAL A 133 -3.98 4.76 18.41
N LEU A 134 -4.94 4.76 19.35
CA LEU A 134 -4.65 4.93 20.78
C LEU A 134 -3.80 3.78 21.33
N SER A 135 -4.07 2.54 20.88
CA SER A 135 -3.28 1.38 21.27
C SER A 135 -1.84 1.47 20.75
N LEU A 136 -1.66 1.93 19.51
CA LEU A 136 -0.33 2.11 18.92
C LEU A 136 0.47 3.17 19.69
N ILE A 137 -0.14 4.31 20.02
CA ILE A 137 0.50 5.37 20.82
C ILE A 137 0.89 4.84 22.21
N SER A 138 -0.04 4.15 22.89
CA SER A 138 0.19 3.61 24.23
C SER A 138 1.31 2.57 24.26
N CYS A 139 1.32 1.64 23.32
CA CYS A 139 2.36 0.62 23.22
C CYS A 139 3.72 1.23 22.84
N SER A 140 3.74 2.19 21.91
CA SER A 140 4.98 2.87 21.50
C SER A 140 5.63 3.64 22.65
N LYS A 141 4.83 4.30 23.51
CA LYS A 141 5.34 4.95 24.72
C LYS A 141 5.94 3.95 25.71
N LYS A 142 5.31 2.79 25.90
CA LYS A 142 5.78 1.73 26.80
C LYS A 142 7.09 1.09 26.31
N ASN A 143 7.33 1.05 25.00
CA ASN A 143 8.55 0.50 24.43
C ASN A 143 9.79 1.37 24.71
N GLY A 144 9.62 2.59 25.24
CA GLY A 144 10.74 3.40 25.77
C GLY A 144 11.75 3.82 24.72
N ILE A 145 11.31 4.06 23.48
CA ILE A 145 12.19 4.45 22.39
C ILE A 145 12.76 5.85 22.68
N ASP A 146 14.08 5.95 22.81
CA ASP A 146 14.77 7.23 22.92
C ASP A 146 14.72 7.96 21.57
N ASN A 147 13.78 8.90 21.45
CA ASN A 147 13.60 9.75 20.28
C ASN A 147 14.32 11.11 20.41
N SER A 148 15.27 11.25 21.34
CA SER A 148 16.08 12.47 21.46
C SER A 148 17.12 12.63 20.35
N LYS A 149 17.33 11.58 19.54
CA LYS A 149 18.26 11.54 18.41
C LYS A 149 17.53 11.16 17.12
N ILE A 150 18.13 11.49 15.99
CA ILE A 150 17.65 11.03 14.68
C ILE A 150 17.80 9.51 14.62
N LEU A 151 16.69 8.78 14.50
CA LEU A 151 16.63 7.31 14.48
C LEU A 151 16.58 6.71 13.08
N CYS A 152 17.10 7.43 12.11
CA CYS A 152 17.24 6.95 10.75
C CYS A 152 18.47 6.03 10.67
N LYS A 153 18.31 4.80 10.17
CA LYS A 153 19.39 3.79 10.08
C LYS A 153 20.07 3.49 11.43
N THR A 154 19.32 3.50 12.52
CA THR A 154 19.88 3.23 13.86
C THR A 154 19.52 1.86 14.40
N ILE A 155 18.30 1.39 14.17
CA ILE A 155 17.79 0.15 14.76
C ILE A 155 18.00 -1.02 13.78
N PRO A 156 18.74 -2.08 14.17
CA PRO A 156 18.87 -3.28 13.35
C PRO A 156 17.51 -3.87 12.99
N ALA A 157 17.31 -4.27 11.73
CA ALA A 157 16.07 -4.86 11.25
C ALA A 157 15.82 -6.29 11.76
N THR A 158 16.80 -6.86 12.48
CA THR A 158 16.66 -8.09 13.27
C THR A 158 15.91 -7.86 14.58
N ASN A 159 15.83 -6.62 15.04
CA ASN A 159 15.07 -6.27 16.24
C ASN A 159 13.58 -6.18 15.90
N PRO A 160 12.68 -6.33 16.88
CA PRO A 160 11.26 -6.07 16.66
C PRO A 160 11.02 -4.62 16.23
N ILE A 161 10.02 -4.43 15.35
CA ILE A 161 9.58 -3.09 14.94
C ILE A 161 9.22 -2.28 16.20
N PRO A 162 9.83 -1.10 16.40
CA PRO A 162 9.71 -0.34 17.65
C PRO A 162 8.30 0.20 17.89
N ILE A 163 7.58 0.54 16.82
CA ILE A 163 6.21 1.09 16.86
C ILE A 163 5.25 -0.03 16.44
N ASN A 164 4.63 -0.68 17.43
CA ASN A 164 3.79 -1.85 17.21
C ASN A 164 2.73 -1.99 18.31
N TYR A 165 1.71 -2.81 18.05
CA TYR A 165 0.71 -3.20 19.02
C TYR A 165 1.24 -4.22 20.03
N ASN A 166 0.52 -4.39 21.14
CA ASN A 166 0.74 -5.52 22.04
C ASN A 166 0.41 -6.86 21.34
N LYS A 167 0.82 -7.97 21.96
CA LYS A 167 0.65 -9.32 21.38
C LYS A 167 -0.82 -9.70 21.15
N ASP A 168 -1.72 -9.33 22.05
CA ASP A 168 -3.14 -9.68 21.94
C ASP A 168 -3.83 -8.94 20.79
N LEU A 169 -3.65 -7.62 20.70
CA LEU A 169 -4.24 -6.83 19.61
C LEU A 169 -3.66 -7.23 18.26
N ASN A 170 -2.36 -7.53 18.17
CA ASN A 170 -1.75 -8.08 16.95
C ASN A 170 -2.39 -9.40 16.51
N ARG A 171 -2.71 -10.30 17.45
CA ARG A 171 -3.44 -11.54 17.16
C ARG A 171 -4.82 -11.23 16.59
N LYS A 172 -5.59 -10.35 17.23
CA LYS A 172 -6.95 -10.00 16.80
C LYS A 172 -6.98 -9.29 15.45
N ILE A 173 -6.01 -8.42 15.17
CA ILE A 173 -5.85 -7.79 13.83
C ILE A 173 -5.56 -8.86 12.77
N LYS A 174 -4.68 -9.83 13.06
CA LYS A 174 -4.37 -10.92 12.12
C LYS A 174 -5.60 -11.78 11.82
N GLU A 175 -6.41 -12.05 12.83
CA GLU A 175 -7.68 -12.77 12.71
C GLU A 175 -8.68 -11.98 11.84
N LEU A 176 -8.86 -10.68 12.11
CA LEU A 176 -9.71 -9.81 11.29
C LEU A 176 -9.23 -9.78 9.82
N LYS A 177 -7.93 -9.64 9.58
CA LYS A 177 -7.35 -9.69 8.23
C LYS A 177 -7.64 -11.00 7.52
N LYS A 178 -7.64 -12.13 8.25
CA LYS A 178 -8.00 -13.44 7.69
C LYS A 178 -9.46 -13.46 7.26
N ILE A 179 -10.38 -12.97 8.10
CA ILE A 179 -11.82 -12.88 7.78
C ILE A 179 -12.05 -11.99 6.55
N LEU A 180 -11.38 -10.83 6.48
CA LEU A 180 -11.46 -9.94 5.32
C LEU A 180 -10.93 -10.60 4.05
N TYR A 181 -9.87 -11.39 4.15
CA TYR A 181 -9.36 -12.14 3.00
C TYR A 181 -10.35 -13.19 2.50
N GLU A 182 -10.93 -13.96 3.41
CA GLU A 182 -11.85 -15.06 3.08
C GLU A 182 -13.22 -14.58 2.58
N ASN A 183 -13.66 -13.37 2.95
CA ASN A 183 -15.01 -12.91 2.63
C ASN A 183 -15.05 -11.68 1.70
N LEU A 184 -14.08 -10.77 1.79
CA LEU A 184 -14.05 -9.53 1.01
C LEU A 184 -13.11 -9.63 -0.20
N TYR A 185 -11.83 -9.92 -0.01
CA TYR A 185 -10.85 -9.91 -1.11
C TYR A 185 -11.06 -11.06 -2.10
N THR A 186 -11.67 -12.15 -1.66
CA THR A 186 -12.05 -13.30 -2.50
C THR A 186 -13.50 -13.24 -2.99
N HIS A 187 -14.23 -12.15 -2.71
CA HIS A 187 -15.60 -11.99 -3.17
C HIS A 187 -15.68 -12.02 -4.71
N PRO A 188 -16.65 -12.73 -5.34
CA PRO A 188 -16.72 -12.89 -6.80
C PRO A 188 -16.71 -11.58 -7.60
N ASN A 189 -17.34 -10.52 -7.07
CA ASN A 189 -17.32 -9.20 -7.70
C ASN A 189 -15.92 -8.55 -7.72
N ILE A 190 -15.13 -8.77 -6.67
CA ILE A 190 -13.75 -8.27 -6.58
C ILE A 190 -12.85 -9.10 -7.48
N LEU A 191 -12.96 -10.43 -7.43
CA LEU A 191 -12.18 -11.34 -8.28
C LEU A 191 -12.38 -11.08 -9.77
N ARG A 192 -13.62 -10.84 -10.21
CA ARG A 192 -13.90 -10.47 -11.61
C ARG A 192 -13.19 -9.18 -12.04
N LYS A 193 -13.21 -8.14 -11.19
CA LYS A 193 -12.50 -6.88 -11.46
C LYS A 193 -10.98 -7.07 -11.48
N MET A 194 -10.44 -7.80 -10.50
CA MET A 194 -9.00 -8.12 -10.43
C MET A 194 -8.54 -8.91 -11.65
N TYR A 195 -9.31 -9.90 -12.10
CA TYR A 195 -9.01 -10.68 -13.30
C TYR A 195 -8.96 -9.80 -14.55
N SER A 196 -9.96 -8.93 -14.72
CA SER A 196 -10.01 -7.98 -15.83
C SER A 196 -8.81 -7.03 -15.82
N GLY A 197 -8.50 -6.43 -14.67
CA GLY A 197 -7.34 -5.55 -14.49
C GLY A 197 -6.01 -6.25 -14.80
N LYS A 198 -5.81 -7.47 -14.28
CA LYS A 198 -4.62 -8.28 -14.57
C LYS A 198 -4.48 -8.57 -16.06
N THR A 199 -5.58 -8.90 -16.73
CA THR A 199 -5.61 -9.17 -18.18
C THR A 199 -5.26 -7.92 -18.97
N CYS A 200 -5.88 -6.79 -18.63
CA CYS A 200 -5.60 -5.48 -19.22
C CYS A 200 -4.11 -5.14 -19.13
N ILE A 201 -3.54 -5.16 -17.92
CA ILE A 201 -2.12 -4.83 -17.69
C ILE A 201 -1.18 -5.78 -18.44
N LYS A 202 -1.45 -7.10 -18.41
CA LYS A 202 -0.63 -8.08 -19.13
C LYS A 202 -0.62 -7.80 -20.63
N ASN A 203 -1.79 -7.64 -21.22
CA ASN A 203 -1.94 -7.44 -22.66
C ASN A 203 -1.37 -6.09 -23.13
N LEU A 204 -1.51 -5.04 -22.32
CA LEU A 204 -0.85 -3.75 -22.57
C LEU A 204 0.67 -3.88 -22.50
N PHE A 205 1.19 -4.59 -21.50
CA PHE A 205 2.62 -4.85 -21.37
C PHE A 205 3.16 -5.59 -22.60
N ASP A 206 2.50 -6.67 -23.01
CA ASP A 206 2.88 -7.45 -24.18
C ASP A 206 2.82 -6.61 -25.47
N ALA A 207 1.76 -5.80 -25.65
CA ALA A 207 1.62 -4.91 -26.81
C ALA A 207 2.76 -3.88 -26.90
N PHE A 208 3.07 -3.18 -25.81
CA PHE A 208 4.10 -2.14 -25.82
C PHE A 208 5.52 -2.70 -25.88
N VAL A 209 5.75 -3.94 -25.40
CA VAL A 209 7.04 -4.61 -25.60
C VAL A 209 7.23 -5.01 -27.05
N ASN A 210 6.18 -5.55 -27.70
CA ASN A 210 6.25 -6.02 -29.08
C ASN A 210 6.29 -4.87 -30.10
N GLU A 211 5.52 -3.80 -29.87
CA GLU A 211 5.54 -2.59 -30.70
C GLU A 211 5.66 -1.33 -29.83
N PRO A 212 6.89 -0.92 -29.46
CA PRO A 212 7.13 0.24 -28.61
C PRO A 212 6.61 1.57 -29.17
N LYS A 213 6.33 1.68 -30.48
CA LYS A 213 5.73 2.88 -31.08
C LYS A 213 4.28 3.12 -30.66
N LEU A 214 3.61 2.12 -30.07
CA LEU A 214 2.28 2.28 -29.48
C LEU A 214 2.31 3.13 -28.20
N MET A 215 3.48 3.31 -27.56
CA MET A 215 3.65 4.23 -26.45
C MET A 215 3.83 5.67 -26.93
N PRO A 216 3.57 6.69 -26.09
CA PRO A 216 3.91 8.07 -26.38
C PRO A 216 5.39 8.22 -26.77
N ASN A 217 5.67 9.18 -27.66
CA ASN A 217 6.98 9.37 -28.27
C ASN A 217 8.14 9.48 -27.25
N GLU A 218 7.90 10.06 -26.07
CA GLU A 218 8.91 10.11 -25.00
C GLU A 218 9.33 8.70 -24.54
N PHE A 219 8.37 7.82 -24.26
CA PHE A 219 8.64 6.45 -23.84
C PHE A 219 9.20 5.62 -25.00
N TYR A 220 8.72 5.82 -26.23
CA TYR A 220 9.32 5.17 -27.41
C TYR A 220 10.80 5.54 -27.57
N LYS A 221 11.18 6.82 -27.44
CA LYS A 221 12.57 7.25 -27.49
C LYS A 221 13.40 6.60 -26.38
N ARG A 222 12.90 6.63 -25.14
CA ARG A 222 13.56 5.96 -23.99
C ARG A 222 13.74 4.46 -24.21
N SER A 223 12.80 3.80 -24.86
CA SER A 223 12.89 2.35 -25.13
C SER A 223 14.04 1.97 -26.08
N LYS A 224 14.62 2.94 -26.80
CA LYS A 224 15.81 2.73 -27.63
C LYS A 224 17.12 2.79 -26.84
N GLU A 225 17.10 3.43 -25.67
CA GLU A 225 18.28 3.71 -24.85
C GLU A 225 18.28 2.89 -23.55
N GLU A 226 17.10 2.60 -23.01
CA GLU A 226 16.87 1.82 -21.79
C GLU A 226 16.26 0.45 -22.13
N LYS A 227 16.32 -0.49 -21.17
CA LYS A 227 15.65 -1.79 -21.32
C LYS A 227 14.14 -1.60 -21.54
N VAL A 228 13.62 -2.02 -22.70
CA VAL A 228 12.21 -1.86 -23.08
C VAL A 228 11.23 -2.27 -21.98
N TYR A 229 11.45 -3.43 -21.34
CA TYR A 229 10.60 -3.93 -20.25
C TYR A 229 10.47 -2.95 -19.08
N ARG A 230 11.53 -2.20 -18.77
CA ARG A 230 11.50 -1.19 -17.70
C ARG A 230 10.73 0.05 -18.14
N VAL A 231 10.94 0.50 -19.38
CA VAL A 231 10.24 1.68 -19.92
C VAL A 231 8.74 1.43 -20.02
N VAL A 232 8.35 0.24 -20.49
CA VAL A 232 6.95 -0.19 -20.55
C VAL A 232 6.35 -0.27 -19.14
N ALA A 233 7.08 -0.83 -18.17
CA ALA A 233 6.62 -0.86 -16.78
C ALA A 233 6.48 0.56 -16.17
N ASP A 234 7.42 1.46 -16.46
CA ASP A 234 7.35 2.86 -16.02
C ASP A 234 6.12 3.56 -16.65
N PHE A 235 5.83 3.31 -17.93
CA PHE A 235 4.67 3.88 -18.62
C PHE A 235 3.35 3.36 -18.04
N ILE A 236 3.21 2.04 -17.94
CA ILE A 236 1.99 1.39 -17.44
C ILE A 236 1.72 1.79 -15.98
N ALA A 237 2.75 1.80 -15.13
CA ALA A 237 2.59 2.18 -13.72
C ALA A 237 2.22 3.66 -13.53
N GLY A 238 2.47 4.52 -14.55
CA GLY A 238 2.05 5.92 -14.56
C GLY A 238 0.64 6.15 -15.11
N MET A 239 -0.07 5.12 -15.56
CA MET A 239 -1.43 5.25 -16.08
C MET A 239 -2.45 5.34 -14.95
N SER A 240 -3.50 6.14 -15.16
CA SER A 240 -4.74 5.96 -14.41
C SER A 240 -5.55 4.78 -14.96
N ASP A 241 -6.39 4.17 -14.13
CA ASP A 241 -7.28 3.08 -14.54
C ASP A 241 -8.09 3.42 -15.80
N ARG A 242 -8.66 4.64 -15.85
CA ARG A 242 -9.45 5.10 -17.00
C ARG A 242 -8.61 5.16 -18.28
N TYR A 243 -7.37 5.63 -18.17
CA TYR A 243 -6.47 5.71 -19.31
C TYR A 243 -6.00 4.33 -19.77
N ALA A 244 -5.61 3.46 -18.84
CA ALA A 244 -5.22 2.08 -19.15
C ALA A 244 -6.36 1.33 -19.85
N MET A 245 -7.59 1.42 -19.32
CA MET A 245 -8.76 0.82 -19.95
C MET A 245 -9.05 1.41 -21.32
N LYS A 246 -8.95 2.74 -21.51
CA LYS A 246 -9.13 3.37 -22.82
C LYS A 246 -8.15 2.80 -23.84
N ILE A 247 -6.85 2.81 -23.54
CA ILE A 247 -5.82 2.31 -24.48
C ILE A 247 -6.00 0.81 -24.74
N TYR A 248 -6.36 0.04 -23.71
CA TYR A 248 -6.66 -1.38 -23.89
C TYR A 248 -7.79 -1.63 -24.88
N HIS A 249 -8.86 -0.85 -24.82
CA HIS A 249 -9.95 -0.93 -25.79
C HIS A 249 -9.55 -0.43 -27.18
N GLU A 250 -8.70 0.59 -27.30
CA GLU A 250 -8.20 1.04 -28.61
C GLU A 250 -7.36 -0.04 -29.32
N ILE A 251 -6.58 -0.83 -28.56
CA ILE A 251 -5.70 -1.88 -29.12
C ILE A 251 -6.45 -3.19 -29.36
N TYR A 252 -7.29 -3.61 -28.42
CA TYR A 252 -7.91 -4.95 -28.41
C TYR A 252 -9.44 -4.95 -28.55
N GLY A 253 -10.08 -3.80 -28.34
CA GLY A 253 -11.52 -3.63 -28.56
C GLY A 253 -11.78 -3.48 -30.05
N ILE A 254 -11.95 -4.59 -30.74
CA ILE A 254 -12.26 -4.63 -32.18
C ILE A 254 -13.40 -3.65 -32.48
N THR A 255 -13.05 -2.57 -33.17
CA THR A 255 -14.00 -1.75 -33.93
C THR A 255 -13.30 -1.42 -35.24
N LEU A 256 -13.51 -2.29 -36.24
CA LEU A 256 -13.18 -2.01 -37.64
C LEU A 256 -14.40 -1.33 -38.29
#